data_AF-A0A0F2DAY9-F1
#
_entry.id   AF-A0A0F2DAY9-F1
#
_cell.length_a   1.000
_cell.length_b   1.000
_cell.length_c   1.000
_cell.angle_alpha   90.00
_cell.angle_beta   90.00
_cell.angle_gamma   90.00
#
_symmetry.space_group_name_H-M   'P 1'
#
loop_
_entity.id
_entity.type
_entity.pdbx_description
1 polymer ?
#
loop_
_entity_poly.entity_id
_entity_poly.type
_entity_poly.pdbx_seq_one_letter_code
_entity_poly.pdbx_strand_id
1 'polypeptide(L)' 'MEIKNHFGVYAVCFENGKLLCIEKTRGPYQHRYDLPGGSQ' A
#
# COMPACT_ATOMS: atom_id res chain seq x y z
N MET A 1 -2.60 0.48 27.41
CA MET A 1 -2.76 0.80 25.98
C MET A 1 -1.95 -0.23 25.23
N GLU A 2 -2.60 -1.11 24.47
CA GLU A 2 -1.93 -2.24 23.81
C GLU A 2 -1.35 -1.76 22.47
N ILE A 3 -0.04 -1.97 22.25
CA ILE A 3 0.61 -1.61 20.99
C ILE A 3 0.30 -2.73 19.99
N LYS A 4 -0.50 -2.43 18.97
CA LYS A 4 -0.71 -3.35 17.86
C LYS A 4 0.43 -3.22 16.85
N ASN A 5 1.18 -4.30 16.66
CA ASN A 5 2.18 -4.37 15.62
C ASN A 5 1.48 -4.61 14.27
N HIS A 6 1.37 -3.57 13.46
CA HIS A 6 0.88 -3.68 12.10
C HIS A 6 2.02 -4.11 11.19
N PHE A 7 1.99 -5.37 10.73
CA PHE A 7 2.91 -5.88 9.73
C PHE A 7 2.23 -5.88 8.35
N GLY A 8 2.83 -5.19 7.39
CA GLY A 8 2.35 -5.12 6.01
C GLY A 8 3.47 -5.44 5.03
N VAL A 9 3.12 -6.09 3.92
CA VAL A 9 4.05 -6.39 2.82
C VAL A 9 3.63 -5.60 1.60
N TYR A 10 4.59 -4.93 0.99
CA TYR A 10 4.39 -4.08 -0.17
C TYR A 10 5.36 -4.47 -1.28
N ALA A 11 4.83 -4.62 -2.49
CA ALA A 11 5.61 -4.87 -3.69
C ALA A 11 6.09 -3.55 -4.29
N VAL A 12 7.31 -3.57 -4.81
CA VAL A 12 7.88 -2.50 -5.62
C VAL A 12 8.10 -3.05 -7.02
N CYS A 13 7.36 -2.50 -8.00
CA CYS A 13 7.48 -2.87 -9.40
C CYS A 13 7.79 -1.63 -10.23
N PHE A 14 9.00 -1.60 -10.81
CA PHE A 14 9.47 -0.52 -11.66
C PHE A 14 9.73 -1.02 -13.07
N GLU A 15 9.19 -0.31 -14.06
CA GLU A 15 9.38 -0.64 -15.46
C GLU A 15 9.39 0.65 -16.30
N ASN A 16 10.38 0.79 -17.21
CA ASN A 16 10.48 1.93 -18.12
C ASN A 16 10.42 3.31 -17.43
N GLY A 17 11.03 3.43 -16.24
CA GLY A 17 11.01 4.66 -15.44
C GLY A 17 9.66 4.97 -14.77
N LYS A 18 8.72 4.03 -14.78
CA LYS A 18 7.41 4.15 -14.12
C LYS A 18 7.32 3.18 -12.95
N LEU A 19 6.58 3.59 -11.92
CA LEU A 19 6.26 2.80 -10.74
C LEU A 19 4.81 2.31 -10.83
N LEU A 20 4.60 1.02 -10.61
CA LEU A 20 3.25 0.49 -10.45
C LEU A 20 2.66 0.98 -9.11
N CYS A 21 1.53 1.68 -9.19
CA CYS A 21 0.73 2.11 -8.05
C CYS A 21 -0.69 1.56 -8.16
N ILE A 22 -1.36 1.37 -7.02
CA ILE A 22 -2.78 1.05 -6.93
C ILE A 22 -3.56 2.25 -6.37
N GLU A 23 -4.81 2.43 -6.80
CA GLU A 23 -5.72 3.36 -6.15
C GLU A 23 -6.39 2.69 -4.95
N LYS A 24 -6.24 3.31 -3.77
CA LYS A 24 -6.94 2.85 -2.56
C LYS A 24 -8.43 3.16 -2.70
N THR A 25 -9.25 2.11 -2.84
CA THR A 25 -10.72 2.24 -2.92
C THR A 25 -11.42 2.17 -1.57
N ARG A 26 -10.71 1.81 -0.49
CA ARG A 26 -11.25 1.60 0.86
C ARG A 26 -10.23 1.97 1.94
N GLY A 27 -10.73 2.26 3.15
CA GLY A 27 -9.92 2.57 4.34
C GLY A 27 -9.63 4.06 4.51
N PRO A 28 -8.81 4.44 5.52
CA PRO A 28 -8.57 5.85 5.88
C PRO A 28 -7.87 6.66 4.79
N TYR A 29 -7.29 6.00 3.79
CA TYR A 29 -6.55 6.62 2.69
C TYR A 29 -7.22 6.43 1.32
N GLN A 30 -8.56 6.38 1.27
CA GLN A 30 -9.29 6.29 0.01
C GLN A 30 -8.91 7.44 -0.95
N HIS A 31 -8.89 7.16 -2.26
CA HIS A 31 -8.53 8.11 -3.33
C HIS A 31 -7.06 8.56 -3.33
N ARG A 32 -6.19 7.77 -2.69
CA ARG A 32 -4.73 7.95 -2.71
C ARG A 32 -4.09 6.81 -3.50
N TYR A 33 -2.97 7.12 -4.15
CA TYR A 33 -2.11 6.09 -4.72
C TYR A 33 -1.20 5.49 -3.64
N ASP A 34 -1.02 4.18 -3.70
CA ASP A 34 -0.14 3.42 -2.81
C ASP A 34 0.58 2.32 -3.59
N LEU A 35 1.57 1.70 -2.97
CA LEU A 35 2.21 0.51 -3.51
C LEU A 35 1.25 -0.69 -3.46
N PRO A 36 1.32 -1.61 -4.44
CA PRO A 36 0.58 -2.86 -4.37
C PRO A 36 0.97 -3.63 -3.11
N GLY A 37 0.02 -3.93 -2.23
CA GLY A 37 0.29 -4.62 -0.98
C GLY A 37 -0.71 -4.30 0.12
N GLY A 38 -0.38 -4.74 1.33
CA GLY A 38 -1.21 -4.51 2.51
C GLY A 38 -0.83 -5.39 3.70
N SER A 39 -1.65 -5.31 4.73
CA SER A 39 -1.64 -6.19 5.91
C SER A 39 -2.85 -7.12 5.86
N GLN A 40 -2.80 -8.23 6.61
CA GLN A 40 -3.94 -9.14 6.80
C GLN A 40 -4.94 -8.57 7.80
#